data_AF-A0A0D1W7E6-F1
#
_entry.id   AF-A0A0D1W7E6-F1
#
_cell.length_a   1.000
_cell.length_b   1.000
_cell.length_c   1.000
_cell.angle_alpha   90.00
_cell.angle_beta   90.00
_cell.angle_gamma   90.00
#
_symmetry.space_group_name_H-M   'P 1'
#
loop_
_entity.id
_entity.type
_entity.pdbx_description
1 polymer ?
#
loop_
_entity_poly.entity_id
_entity_poly.type
_entity_poly.pdbx_seq_one_letter_code
_entity_poly.pdbx_strand_id
1 'polypeptide(L)'
;MGIPRLSQDLLPYAERVSLGTSSGQSPQAKQGVVTSVIIDGPSLVYYIYNKLLAYKSASTPTLTAHLPSYAEINQALTQFLSEIEDRGVVLQDLFFDGALPESKREIRLERMEKLRHQLETYRKIYPEFPPVANTHQALDLEKALWNTPVMSTRKPAIPAPPFMVASAIESLRNSKFEAQVRLVPGEADIFCAVAAKRTGAAILTNDSDLAAHDLGMEGRVILLHSLEKKQAPSTTRGPISALVLHPNEIAARLQVSSLVRFGFERYLDPSLSVSIVKERAKDESRLEKLRDEYDRFSEQYSTILPADQPGIDGLDPRTAELVVTFTDAPHIYLTPLLEDPSRDSSWSYGTTIRQMAYSLLSMAHARTSPITEYARKGQRISSSTIQALRELQLYAHVTVFPEQIYTGDLRTVAVEEPLLAWYIIAFRLVLQQKLDAGKTTPQISQIAGLLGLQPLSARPSWDDIHLLANIHALLYSFRILHQILHHVTPMLANSGQCDEELIYVLERLRERFYTLPNIADLFLDVHGLQARVGSISLEARNTALASIGRILQPRASSHEADPERMDSQSQSDLAQDRKEEWHSAKRKRKRKRVEQQSPNTTTKSTNMFDLLINR
;
A
#
# COMPACT_ATOMS: atom_id res chain seq x y z
N MET A 1 9.13 -0.26 15.51
CA MET A 1 8.69 1.16 15.63
C MET A 1 7.96 1.24 16.94
N GLY A 2 7.99 2.41 17.58
CA GLY A 2 7.51 2.57 18.94
C GLY A 2 8.63 2.54 19.98
N ILE A 3 8.27 2.47 21.27
CA ILE A 3 9.19 2.52 22.40
C ILE A 3 10.16 1.32 22.30
N PRO A 4 11.46 1.56 22.07
CA PRO A 4 12.41 0.48 21.83
C PRO A 4 12.44 -0.52 22.99
N ARG A 5 12.39 -1.83 22.68
CA ARG A 5 12.43 -2.94 23.65
C ARG A 5 11.27 -2.99 24.65
N LEU A 6 10.27 -2.12 24.57
CA LEU A 6 9.13 -2.13 25.50
C LEU A 6 8.43 -3.49 25.52
N SER A 7 8.11 -4.06 24.35
CA SER A 7 7.55 -5.41 24.24
C SER A 7 8.38 -6.46 25.02
N GLN A 8 9.72 -6.43 24.91
CA GLN A 8 10.61 -7.36 25.60
C GLN A 8 10.58 -7.17 27.12
N ASP A 9 10.47 -5.91 27.57
CA ASP A 9 10.44 -5.55 28.99
C ASP A 9 9.10 -5.91 29.65
N LEU A 10 7.99 -5.83 28.91
CA LEU A 10 6.65 -6.13 29.39
C LEU A 10 6.27 -7.62 29.29
N LEU A 11 6.85 -8.36 28.32
CA LEU A 11 6.53 -9.77 28.08
C LEU A 11 6.64 -10.69 29.31
N PRO A 12 7.62 -10.54 30.23
CA PRO A 12 7.70 -11.34 31.46
C PRO A 12 6.48 -11.22 32.37
N TYR A 13 5.68 -10.16 32.21
CA TYR A 13 4.47 -9.92 32.98
C TYR A 13 3.19 -10.33 32.25
N ALA A 14 3.30 -10.85 31.02
CA ALA A 14 2.15 -11.27 30.23
C ALA A 14 1.52 -12.55 30.81
N GLU A 15 0.19 -12.60 30.80
CA GLU A 15 -0.58 -13.74 31.29
C GLU A 15 -1.27 -14.47 30.14
N ARG A 16 -1.41 -15.79 30.26
CA ARG A 16 -2.05 -16.59 29.22
C ARG A 16 -3.55 -16.67 29.46
N VAL A 17 -4.33 -16.23 28.48
CA VAL A 17 -5.80 -16.23 28.52
C VAL A 17 -6.38 -17.12 27.41
N SER A 18 -7.66 -17.44 27.52
CA SER A 18 -8.45 -18.04 26.44
C SER A 18 -9.35 -16.99 25.78
N LEU A 19 -9.49 -17.06 24.46
CA LEU A 19 -10.44 -16.26 23.69
C LEU A 19 -11.75 -17.05 23.54
N GLY A 20 -12.83 -16.49 24.05
CA GLY A 20 -14.16 -17.09 23.98
C GLY A 20 -14.43 -18.15 25.04
N THR A 21 -15.68 -18.57 25.16
CA THR A 21 -16.09 -19.56 26.16
C THR A 21 -16.20 -20.95 25.54
N SER A 22 -15.47 -21.92 26.09
CA SER A 22 -15.83 -23.33 25.92
C SER A 22 -17.14 -23.58 26.66
N SER A 23 -18.18 -24.02 25.95
CA SER A 23 -19.46 -24.41 26.55
C SER A 23 -19.24 -25.35 27.75
N GLY A 24 -19.55 -24.89 28.96
CA GLY A 24 -19.51 -25.72 30.19
C GLY A 24 -18.56 -25.28 31.31
N GLN A 25 -17.95 -24.09 31.28
CA GLN A 25 -17.06 -23.64 32.37
C GLN A 25 -17.82 -23.05 33.58
N SER A 26 -17.34 -23.38 34.78
CA SER A 26 -17.85 -22.90 36.06
C SER A 26 -17.61 -21.38 36.26
N PRO A 27 -18.38 -20.69 37.11
CA PRO A 27 -18.28 -19.23 37.31
C PRO A 27 -16.90 -18.72 37.75
N GLN A 28 -16.07 -19.57 38.37
CA GLN A 28 -14.70 -19.23 38.79
C GLN A 28 -13.67 -19.23 37.65
N ALA A 29 -13.97 -19.82 36.49
CA ALA A 29 -13.07 -19.84 35.32
C ALA A 29 -13.08 -18.51 34.52
N LYS A 30 -13.93 -17.54 34.87
CA LYS A 30 -14.14 -16.29 34.11
C LYS A 30 -12.95 -15.32 34.13
N GLN A 31 -12.02 -15.44 35.08
CA GLN A 31 -10.89 -14.50 35.21
C GLN A 31 -9.85 -14.63 34.09
N GLY A 32 -9.79 -15.77 33.38
CA GLY A 32 -8.84 -16.02 32.29
C GLY A 32 -9.45 -16.04 30.89
N VAL A 33 -10.66 -15.50 30.71
CA VAL A 33 -11.40 -15.54 29.44
C VAL A 33 -11.64 -14.12 28.92
N VAL A 34 -11.32 -13.91 27.65
CA VAL A 34 -11.68 -12.68 26.92
C VAL A 34 -12.88 -12.97 26.04
N THR A 35 -13.95 -12.21 26.22
CA THR A 35 -15.20 -12.34 25.45
C THR A 35 -15.49 -11.14 24.55
N SER A 36 -14.68 -10.08 24.60
CA SER A 36 -14.88 -8.88 23.79
C SER A 36 -13.53 -8.28 23.38
N VAL A 37 -13.39 -7.95 22.10
CA VAL A 37 -12.15 -7.42 21.54
C VAL A 37 -12.38 -6.20 20.65
N ILE A 38 -11.39 -5.30 20.67
CA ILE A 38 -11.17 -4.23 19.71
C ILE A 38 -9.91 -4.60 18.93
N ILE A 39 -9.87 -4.32 17.64
CA ILE A 39 -8.77 -4.77 16.78
C ILE A 39 -8.08 -3.58 16.14
N ASP A 40 -6.75 -3.56 16.27
CA ASP A 40 -5.87 -2.75 15.44
C ASP A 40 -5.78 -3.40 14.04
N GLY A 41 -6.46 -2.78 13.09
CA GLY A 41 -6.65 -3.29 11.74
C GLY A 41 -5.33 -3.49 10.98
N PRO A 42 -4.48 -2.45 10.83
CA PRO A 42 -3.17 -2.59 10.18
C PRO A 42 -2.34 -3.72 10.78
N SER A 43 -2.24 -3.81 12.10
CA SER A 43 -1.44 -4.84 12.77
C SER A 43 -1.98 -6.26 12.51
N LEU A 44 -3.31 -6.44 12.49
CA LEU A 44 -3.93 -7.70 12.10
C LEU A 44 -3.66 -8.06 10.65
N VAL A 45 -3.77 -7.13 9.70
CA VAL A 45 -3.49 -7.39 8.27
C VAL A 45 -2.05 -7.85 8.07
N TYR A 46 -1.09 -7.17 8.71
CA TYR A 46 0.32 -7.58 8.65
C TYR A 46 0.55 -8.95 9.32
N TYR A 47 -0.14 -9.26 10.42
CA TYR A 47 -0.07 -10.58 11.06
C TYR A 47 -0.55 -11.69 10.11
N ILE A 48 -1.71 -11.52 9.49
CA ILE A 48 -2.29 -12.47 8.52
C ILE A 48 -1.34 -12.64 7.33
N TYR A 49 -0.87 -11.54 6.74
CA TYR A 49 0.09 -11.58 5.64
C TYR A 49 1.34 -12.39 5.99
N ASN A 50 1.95 -12.16 7.16
CA ASN A 50 3.15 -12.87 7.57
C ASN A 50 2.90 -14.38 7.82
N LYS A 51 1.73 -14.75 8.33
CA LYS A 51 1.31 -16.16 8.46
C LYS A 51 1.20 -16.85 7.10
N LEU A 52 0.53 -16.21 6.14
CA LEU A 52 0.40 -16.73 4.78
C LEU A 52 1.76 -16.82 4.07
N LEU A 53 2.62 -15.81 4.23
CA LEU A 53 3.96 -15.79 3.67
C LEU A 53 4.82 -16.93 4.23
N ALA A 54 4.78 -17.16 5.54
CA ALA A 54 5.49 -18.26 6.18
C ALA A 54 4.99 -19.62 5.68
N TYR A 55 3.66 -19.77 5.53
CA TYR A 55 3.05 -21.02 5.06
C TYR A 55 3.49 -21.34 3.62
N LYS A 56 3.41 -20.35 2.73
CA LYS A 56 3.84 -20.49 1.33
C LYS A 56 5.34 -20.75 1.23
N SER A 57 6.15 -20.11 2.07
CA SER A 57 7.61 -20.32 2.13
C SER A 57 7.98 -21.72 2.60
N ALA A 58 7.22 -22.29 3.54
CA ALA A 58 7.44 -23.66 4.02
C ALA A 58 6.94 -24.74 3.04
N SER A 59 5.93 -24.42 2.24
CA SER A 59 5.27 -25.37 1.35
C SER A 59 5.87 -25.42 -0.06
N THR A 60 6.82 -24.53 -0.39
CA THR A 60 7.37 -24.40 -1.75
C THR A 60 8.88 -24.69 -1.80
N PRO A 61 9.39 -25.37 -2.85
CA PRO A 61 10.83 -25.47 -3.12
C PRO A 61 11.55 -24.10 -3.17
N THR A 62 12.85 -24.13 -2.90
CA THR A 62 13.70 -23.01 -2.43
C THR A 62 13.85 -21.79 -3.35
N LEU A 63 13.30 -21.78 -4.57
CA LEU A 63 13.54 -20.75 -5.60
C LEU A 63 12.30 -20.05 -6.15
N THR A 64 11.09 -20.49 -5.81
CA THR A 64 9.83 -19.88 -6.28
C THR A 64 9.33 -18.87 -5.27
N ALA A 65 9.23 -17.60 -5.67
CA ALA A 65 8.69 -16.56 -4.81
C ALA A 65 7.15 -16.64 -4.82
N HIS A 66 6.55 -16.91 -3.67
CA HIS A 66 5.09 -16.91 -3.50
C HIS A 66 4.67 -15.84 -2.51
N LEU A 67 4.28 -14.68 -3.05
CA LEU A 67 3.57 -13.70 -2.26
C LEU A 67 2.11 -14.12 -2.10
N PRO A 68 1.52 -13.96 -0.90
CA PRO A 68 0.08 -13.95 -0.75
C PRO A 68 -0.54 -12.86 -1.63
N SER A 69 -1.54 -13.24 -2.44
CA SER A 69 -2.35 -12.27 -3.17
C SER A 69 -3.28 -11.49 -2.23
N TYR A 70 -3.79 -10.36 -2.69
CA TYR A 70 -4.80 -9.59 -1.96
C TYR A 70 -6.03 -10.44 -1.60
N ALA A 71 -6.53 -11.26 -2.54
CA ALA A 71 -7.66 -12.15 -2.30
C ALA A 71 -7.36 -13.19 -1.21
N GLU A 72 -6.18 -13.80 -1.21
CA GLU A 72 -5.77 -14.76 -0.16
C GLU A 72 -5.67 -14.10 1.21
N ILE A 73 -5.12 -12.88 1.28
CA ILE A 73 -5.04 -12.10 2.52
C ILE A 73 -6.45 -11.80 3.05
N ASN A 74 -7.34 -11.33 2.18
CA ASN A 74 -8.72 -10.98 2.53
C ASN A 74 -9.54 -12.20 2.99
N GLN A 75 -9.40 -13.34 2.32
CA GLN A 75 -10.05 -14.60 2.69
C GLN A 75 -9.56 -15.10 4.06
N ALA A 76 -8.24 -15.09 4.28
CA ALA A 76 -7.64 -15.50 5.55
C ALA A 76 -8.07 -14.58 6.70
N LEU A 77 -8.16 -13.26 6.45
CA LEU A 77 -8.65 -12.28 7.40
C LEU A 77 -10.11 -12.54 7.80
N THR A 78 -10.98 -12.75 6.82
CA THR A 78 -12.41 -13.03 7.04
C THR A 78 -12.61 -14.33 7.81
N GLN A 79 -11.84 -15.37 7.47
CA GLN A 79 -11.87 -16.64 8.21
C GLN A 79 -11.40 -16.45 9.65
N PHE A 80 -10.28 -15.76 9.86
CA PHE A 80 -9.74 -15.51 11.19
C PHE A 80 -10.75 -14.81 12.10
N LEU A 81 -11.39 -13.74 11.61
CA LEU A 81 -12.41 -13.01 12.38
C LEU A 81 -13.64 -13.88 12.67
N SER A 82 -14.10 -14.67 11.68
CA SER A 82 -15.23 -15.58 11.86
C SER A 82 -14.94 -16.66 12.88
N GLU A 83 -13.72 -17.20 12.90
CA GLU A 83 -13.30 -18.19 13.88
C GLU A 83 -13.27 -17.66 15.32
N ILE A 84 -12.98 -16.37 15.50
CA ILE A 84 -13.03 -15.70 16.80
C ILE A 84 -14.48 -15.50 17.24
N GLU A 85 -15.35 -15.00 16.36
CA GLU A 85 -16.79 -14.87 16.64
C GLU A 85 -17.48 -16.20 16.95
N ASP A 86 -17.15 -17.27 16.21
CA ASP A 86 -17.70 -18.61 16.38
C ASP A 86 -17.38 -19.24 17.76
N ARG A 87 -16.44 -18.64 18.50
CA ARG A 87 -16.07 -18.99 19.88
C ARG A 87 -16.73 -18.09 20.92
N GLY A 88 -17.66 -17.23 20.51
CA GLY A 88 -18.41 -16.35 21.39
C GLY A 88 -17.64 -15.09 21.79
N VAL A 89 -16.62 -14.69 21.02
CA VAL A 89 -15.95 -13.39 21.21
C VAL A 89 -16.68 -12.33 20.40
N VAL A 90 -17.08 -11.25 21.07
CA VAL A 90 -17.70 -10.08 20.43
C VAL A 90 -16.60 -9.20 19.83
N LEU A 91 -16.68 -8.98 18.52
CA LEU A 91 -15.85 -8.00 17.83
C LEU A 91 -16.55 -6.63 17.92
N GLN A 92 -15.98 -5.69 18.67
CA GLN A 92 -16.58 -4.36 18.82
C GLN A 92 -16.30 -3.47 17.61
N ASP A 93 -15.03 -3.11 17.42
CA ASP A 93 -14.59 -2.25 16.33
C ASP A 93 -13.22 -2.72 15.80
N LEU A 94 -13.00 -2.53 14.51
CA LEU A 94 -11.75 -2.74 13.77
C LEU A 94 -11.31 -1.37 13.26
N PHE A 95 -10.30 -0.78 13.90
CA PHE A 95 -9.81 0.56 13.56
C PHE A 95 -8.67 0.50 12.55
N PHE A 96 -8.75 1.35 11.52
CA PHE A 96 -7.70 1.52 10.50
C PHE A 96 -7.23 2.97 10.44
N ASP A 97 -5.92 3.13 10.29
CA ASP A 97 -5.30 4.45 10.13
C ASP A 97 -5.89 5.20 8.94
N GLY A 98 -6.35 6.42 9.18
CA GLY A 98 -6.72 7.35 8.11
C GLY A 98 -5.74 8.50 7.96
N ALA A 99 -4.98 8.88 8.98
CA ALA A 99 -3.92 9.89 8.84
C ALA A 99 -2.83 9.69 9.89
N LEU A 100 -1.57 9.79 9.49
CA LEU A 100 -0.46 9.74 10.44
C LEU A 100 -0.05 11.17 10.81
N PRO A 101 0.29 11.47 12.07
CA PRO A 101 0.73 12.79 12.47
C PRO A 101 2.01 13.24 11.73
N GLU A 102 2.14 14.55 11.54
CA GLU A 102 3.29 15.17 10.87
C GLU A 102 4.63 14.80 11.52
N SER A 103 4.66 14.63 12.84
CA SER A 103 5.84 14.20 13.60
C SER A 103 6.41 12.85 13.15
N LYS A 104 5.58 11.98 12.53
CA LYS A 104 6.00 10.67 12.01
C LYS A 104 6.31 10.69 10.50
N ARG A 105 6.44 11.87 9.88
CA ARG A 105 6.81 12.02 8.47
C ARG A 105 8.14 11.33 8.14
N GLU A 106 9.17 11.56 8.95
CA GLU A 106 10.50 10.96 8.73
C GLU A 106 10.44 9.43 8.77
N ILE A 107 9.73 8.89 9.77
CA ILE A 107 9.47 7.45 9.91
C ILE A 107 8.83 6.88 8.64
N ARG A 108 7.89 7.60 8.03
CA ARG A 108 7.27 7.15 6.78
C ARG A 108 8.28 7.11 5.63
N LEU A 109 9.10 8.14 5.49
CA LEU A 109 10.14 8.19 4.47
C LEU A 109 11.16 7.06 4.66
N GLU A 110 11.56 6.76 5.91
CA GLU A 110 12.42 5.61 6.23
C GLU A 110 11.78 4.28 5.84
N ARG A 111 10.48 4.09 6.12
CA ARG A 111 9.74 2.87 5.71
C ARG A 111 9.71 2.74 4.19
N MET A 112 9.45 3.83 3.46
CA MET A 112 9.48 3.83 1.99
C MET A 112 10.88 3.54 1.45
N GLU A 113 11.90 4.12 2.05
CA GLU A 113 13.30 3.91 1.68
C GLU A 113 13.73 2.45 1.93
N LYS A 114 13.27 1.84 3.03
CA LYS A 114 13.46 0.41 3.30
C LYS A 114 12.80 -0.48 2.23
N LEU A 115 11.58 -0.17 1.82
CA LEU A 115 10.89 -0.89 0.74
C LEU A 115 11.64 -0.75 -0.60
N ARG A 116 12.15 0.46 -0.89
CA ARG A 116 12.98 0.71 -2.08
C ARG A 116 14.27 -0.13 -2.07
N HIS A 117 15.00 -0.13 -0.96
CA HIS A 117 16.20 -0.96 -0.80
C HIS A 117 15.89 -2.45 -0.93
N GLN A 118 14.77 -2.91 -0.36
CA GLN A 118 14.33 -4.29 -0.48
C GLN A 118 14.08 -4.68 -1.94
N LEU A 119 13.43 -3.81 -2.73
CA LEU A 119 13.21 -4.01 -4.16
C LEU A 119 14.53 -4.06 -4.95
N GLU A 120 15.48 -3.17 -4.65
CA GLU A 120 16.81 -3.18 -5.27
C GLU A 120 17.62 -4.44 -4.95
N THR A 121 17.65 -4.84 -3.69
CA THR A 121 18.32 -6.08 -3.27
C THR A 121 17.67 -7.28 -3.95
N TYR A 122 16.34 -7.31 -4.05
CA TYR A 122 15.63 -8.38 -4.74
C TYR A 122 16.00 -8.44 -6.24
N ARG A 123 15.97 -7.30 -6.94
CA ARG A 123 16.36 -7.20 -8.37
C ARG A 123 17.81 -7.63 -8.62
N LYS A 124 18.73 -7.30 -7.70
CA LYS A 124 20.16 -7.68 -7.79
C LYS A 124 20.36 -9.18 -7.64
N ILE A 125 19.60 -9.82 -6.75
CA ILE A 125 19.69 -11.26 -6.47
C ILE A 125 19.02 -12.08 -7.57
N TYR A 126 18.00 -11.53 -8.22
CA TYR A 126 17.27 -12.15 -9.32
C TYR A 126 17.41 -11.33 -10.61
N PRO A 127 18.54 -11.46 -11.35
CA PRO A 127 18.76 -10.79 -12.63
C PRO A 127 17.65 -11.06 -13.65
N GLU A 128 17.18 -12.29 -13.69
CA GLU A 128 15.95 -12.72 -14.35
C GLU A 128 14.84 -12.84 -13.30
N PHE A 129 13.60 -12.53 -13.67
CA PHE A 129 12.50 -12.67 -12.72
C PHE A 129 12.32 -14.15 -12.37
N PRO A 130 12.28 -14.50 -11.07
CA PRO A 130 12.26 -15.90 -10.68
C PRO A 130 10.95 -16.56 -11.13
N PRO A 131 10.95 -17.88 -11.34
CA PRO A 131 9.70 -18.59 -11.57
C PRO A 131 8.76 -18.32 -10.40
N VAL A 132 7.52 -17.97 -10.71
CA VAL A 132 6.40 -17.96 -9.75
C VAL A 132 5.63 -19.24 -10.02
N ALA A 133 5.41 -20.08 -9.01
CA ALA A 133 4.66 -21.31 -9.27
C ALA A 133 3.18 -20.96 -9.46
N ASN A 134 2.51 -21.74 -10.31
CA ASN A 134 1.08 -21.57 -10.52
C ASN A 134 0.33 -21.78 -9.19
N THR A 135 -0.37 -20.73 -8.74
CA THR A 135 -1.17 -20.66 -7.52
C THR A 135 -2.50 -21.43 -7.62
N HIS A 136 -2.53 -22.58 -8.31
CA HIS A 136 -3.74 -23.40 -8.44
C HIS A 136 -3.97 -24.37 -7.26
N GLN A 137 -3.02 -24.47 -6.31
CA GLN A 137 -3.28 -25.22 -5.10
C GLN A 137 -4.10 -24.38 -4.12
N ALA A 138 -5.26 -24.91 -3.74
CA ALA A 138 -6.09 -24.33 -2.69
C ALA A 138 -5.26 -24.13 -1.42
N LEU A 139 -5.27 -22.89 -0.92
CA LEU A 139 -4.59 -22.53 0.32
C LEU A 139 -5.32 -23.16 1.50
N ASP A 140 -4.64 -24.03 2.25
CA ASP A 140 -5.16 -24.54 3.53
C ASP A 140 -5.05 -23.43 4.59
N LEU A 141 -6.09 -22.60 4.65
CA LEU A 141 -6.16 -21.43 5.52
C LEU A 141 -6.09 -21.80 7.00
N GLU A 142 -6.70 -22.92 7.40
CA GLU A 142 -6.64 -23.43 8.78
C GLU A 142 -5.19 -23.70 9.19
N LYS A 143 -4.45 -24.43 8.34
CA LYS A 143 -3.03 -24.72 8.57
C LYS A 143 -2.17 -23.44 8.48
N ALA A 144 -2.48 -22.54 7.55
CA ALA A 144 -1.74 -21.29 7.38
C ALA A 144 -1.87 -20.36 8.59
N LEU A 145 -3.07 -20.20 9.14
CA LEU A 145 -3.34 -19.32 10.28
C LEU A 145 -2.80 -19.91 11.59
N TRP A 146 -3.10 -21.18 11.85
CA TRP A 146 -2.96 -21.74 13.20
C TRP A 146 -1.76 -22.67 13.38
N ASN A 147 -1.36 -23.40 12.33
CA ASN A 147 -0.29 -24.41 12.42
C ASN A 147 1.06 -23.91 11.90
N THR A 148 1.09 -22.71 11.31
CA THR A 148 2.31 -22.15 10.75
C THR A 148 2.96 -21.19 11.75
N PRO A 149 4.20 -21.45 12.19
CA PRO A 149 4.91 -20.51 13.05
C PRO A 149 5.24 -19.24 12.27
N VAL A 150 5.18 -18.08 12.93
CA VAL A 150 5.69 -16.83 12.34
C VAL A 150 7.20 -16.96 12.25
N MET A 151 7.74 -17.17 11.05
CA MET A 151 9.18 -17.30 10.83
C MET A 151 9.79 -15.95 10.45
N SER A 152 10.99 -15.67 10.97
CA SER A 152 11.85 -14.63 10.40
C SER A 152 12.38 -15.14 9.06
N THR A 153 11.92 -14.56 7.96
CA THR A 153 12.39 -14.91 6.61
C THR A 153 13.81 -14.41 6.44
N ARG A 154 14.81 -15.29 6.53
CA ARG A 154 16.22 -14.96 6.28
C ARG A 154 16.54 -14.68 4.80
N LYS A 155 15.60 -14.98 3.89
CA LYS A 155 15.76 -14.71 2.46
C LYS A 155 15.35 -13.27 2.15
N PRO A 156 16.01 -12.61 1.17
CA PRO A 156 15.56 -11.32 0.67
C PRO A 156 14.18 -11.50 0.03
N ALA A 157 13.16 -11.07 0.77
CA ALA A 157 11.78 -11.21 0.37
C ALA A 157 11.41 -10.11 -0.63
N ILE A 158 10.50 -10.42 -1.55
CA ILE A 158 9.80 -9.37 -2.31
C ILE A 158 9.09 -8.45 -1.30
N PRO A 159 9.03 -7.12 -1.54
CA PRO A 159 8.19 -6.23 -0.75
C PRO A 159 6.75 -6.74 -0.63
N ALA A 160 6.12 -6.50 0.52
CA ALA A 160 4.71 -6.84 0.72
C ALA A 160 3.83 -6.09 -0.30
N PRO A 161 2.67 -6.66 -0.71
CA PRO A 161 1.75 -5.99 -1.60
C PRO A 161 1.36 -4.60 -1.09
N PRO A 162 1.57 -3.52 -1.86
CA PRO A 162 1.48 -2.16 -1.34
C PRO A 162 0.08 -1.77 -0.88
N PHE A 163 -0.97 -2.40 -1.41
CA PHE A 163 -2.36 -2.00 -1.15
C PHE A 163 -3.10 -2.94 -0.18
N MET A 164 -2.41 -3.78 0.58
CA MET A 164 -3.07 -4.88 1.30
C MET A 164 -3.99 -4.41 2.42
N VAL A 165 -3.65 -3.32 3.11
CA VAL A 165 -4.51 -2.73 4.14
C VAL A 165 -5.76 -2.11 3.49
N ALA A 166 -5.61 -1.38 2.38
CA ALA A 166 -6.73 -0.84 1.63
C ALA A 166 -7.65 -1.95 1.08
N SER A 167 -7.08 -3.02 0.54
CA SER A 167 -7.79 -4.23 0.10
C SER A 167 -8.58 -4.88 1.23
N ALA A 168 -7.98 -5.00 2.41
CA ALA A 168 -8.63 -5.58 3.59
C ALA A 168 -9.84 -4.74 4.02
N ILE A 169 -9.70 -3.41 4.06
CA ILE A 169 -10.81 -2.49 4.37
C ILE A 169 -11.97 -2.68 3.39
N GLU A 170 -11.69 -2.68 2.08
CA GLU A 170 -12.72 -2.89 1.05
C GLU A 170 -13.40 -4.25 1.18
N SER A 171 -12.62 -5.32 1.43
CA SER A 171 -13.19 -6.66 1.58
C SER A 171 -14.05 -6.79 2.83
N LEU A 172 -13.62 -6.21 3.96
CA LEU A 172 -14.37 -6.30 5.22
C LEU A 172 -15.65 -5.47 5.17
N ARG A 173 -15.63 -4.28 4.53
CA ARG A 173 -16.83 -3.47 4.28
C ARG A 173 -17.85 -4.18 3.39
N ASN A 174 -17.41 -5.06 2.49
CA ASN A 174 -18.28 -5.90 1.66
C ASN A 174 -18.60 -7.27 2.31
N SER A 175 -18.55 -7.37 3.64
CA SER A 175 -18.77 -8.61 4.38
C SER A 175 -19.67 -8.38 5.59
N LYS A 176 -19.96 -9.43 6.37
CA LYS A 176 -20.72 -9.31 7.63
C LYS A 176 -20.05 -8.39 8.68
N PHE A 177 -18.79 -8.00 8.48
CA PHE A 177 -18.01 -7.15 9.38
C PHE A 177 -18.10 -5.65 9.06
N GLU A 178 -18.91 -5.24 8.08
CA GLU A 178 -19.05 -3.84 7.65
C GLU A 178 -19.26 -2.87 8.82
N ALA A 179 -20.18 -3.22 9.72
CA ALA A 179 -20.57 -2.39 10.86
C ALA A 179 -19.45 -2.19 11.88
N GLN A 180 -18.40 -3.03 11.88
CA GLN A 180 -17.28 -2.96 12.80
C GLN A 180 -16.07 -2.25 12.19
N VAL A 181 -16.00 -2.07 10.87
CA VAL A 181 -14.86 -1.41 10.23
C VAL A 181 -14.95 0.11 10.42
N ARG A 182 -13.89 0.71 10.94
CA ARG A 182 -13.75 2.15 11.17
C ARG A 182 -12.45 2.67 10.58
N LEU A 183 -12.54 3.58 9.62
CA LEU A 183 -11.37 4.37 9.20
C LEU A 183 -11.35 5.64 10.04
N VAL A 184 -10.24 5.92 10.70
CA VAL A 184 -10.19 7.02 11.70
C VAL A 184 -9.31 8.17 11.24
N PRO A 185 -9.61 9.44 11.56
CA PRO A 185 -8.84 10.61 11.10
C PRO A 185 -7.54 10.80 11.90
N GLY A 186 -6.77 9.73 12.04
CA GLY A 186 -5.59 9.64 12.89
C GLY A 186 -5.01 8.22 12.87
N GLU A 187 -4.21 7.91 13.90
CA GLU A 187 -3.69 6.56 14.15
C GLU A 187 -4.73 5.70 14.84
N ALA A 188 -4.87 4.45 14.40
CA ALA A 188 -5.79 3.48 14.98
C ALA A 188 -5.54 3.25 16.48
N ASP A 189 -4.29 3.38 16.95
CA ASP A 189 -3.89 3.15 18.34
C ASP A 189 -4.69 4.00 19.34
N ILE A 190 -4.83 5.30 19.07
CA ILE A 190 -5.55 6.23 19.95
C ILE A 190 -7.03 5.83 20.03
N PHE A 191 -7.64 5.47 18.90
CA PHE A 191 -9.04 5.07 18.82
C PHE A 191 -9.29 3.71 19.49
N CYS A 192 -8.35 2.76 19.33
CA CYS A 192 -8.37 1.50 20.07
C CYS A 192 -8.32 1.74 21.58
N ALA A 193 -7.43 2.61 22.05
CA ALA A 193 -7.28 2.95 23.46
C ALA A 193 -8.54 3.61 24.04
N VAL A 194 -9.11 4.59 23.34
CA VAL A 194 -10.35 5.27 23.75
C VAL A 194 -11.52 4.29 23.81
N ALA A 195 -11.67 3.43 22.80
CA ALA A 195 -12.73 2.43 22.77
C ALA A 195 -12.56 1.39 23.90
N ALA A 196 -11.33 0.95 24.18
CA ALA A 196 -11.02 0.02 25.26
C ALA A 196 -11.31 0.65 26.62
N LYS A 197 -10.89 1.89 26.85
CA LYS A 197 -11.16 2.64 28.08
C LYS A 197 -12.66 2.79 28.35
N ARG A 198 -13.47 2.99 27.31
CA ARG A 198 -14.94 3.12 27.42
C ARG A 198 -15.64 1.79 27.71
N THR A 199 -15.16 0.69 27.14
CA THR A 199 -15.91 -0.57 27.09
C THR A 199 -15.33 -1.69 27.93
N GLY A 200 -14.07 -1.56 28.37
CA GLY A 200 -13.30 -2.61 29.02
C GLY A 200 -12.87 -3.75 28.08
N ALA A 201 -13.06 -3.60 26.76
CA ALA A 201 -12.64 -4.63 25.81
C ALA A 201 -11.12 -4.71 25.68
N ALA A 202 -10.64 -5.90 25.34
CA ALA A 202 -9.22 -6.13 25.12
C ALA A 202 -8.83 -5.72 23.68
N ILE A 203 -7.68 -5.08 23.52
CA ILE A 203 -7.15 -4.66 22.22
C ILE A 203 -6.28 -5.77 21.64
N LEU A 204 -6.57 -6.22 20.43
CA LEU A 204 -5.77 -7.20 19.71
C LEU A 204 -4.78 -6.48 18.78
N THR A 205 -3.49 -6.55 19.10
CA THR A 205 -2.41 -5.89 18.34
C THR A 205 -1.06 -6.59 18.55
N ASN A 206 -0.03 -6.23 17.77
CA ASN A 206 1.38 -6.49 18.07
C ASN A 206 2.16 -5.22 18.44
N ASP A 207 1.53 -4.04 18.44
CA ASP A 207 2.18 -2.82 18.88
C ASP A 207 2.19 -2.76 20.42
N SER A 208 3.38 -2.81 21.01
CA SER A 208 3.52 -2.74 22.47
C SER A 208 3.27 -1.35 23.02
N ASP A 209 3.32 -0.32 22.19
CA ASP A 209 3.11 1.06 22.62
C ASP A 209 1.67 1.30 23.09
N LEU A 210 0.72 0.49 22.60
CA LEU A 210 -0.66 0.47 23.09
C LEU A 210 -0.75 0.19 24.60
N ALA A 211 0.23 -0.49 25.21
CA ALA A 211 0.28 -0.67 26.66
C ALA A 211 0.67 0.61 27.43
N ALA A 212 1.22 1.63 26.76
CA ALA A 212 1.48 2.93 27.34
C ALA A 212 0.24 3.83 27.33
N HIS A 213 -0.73 3.60 26.45
CA HIS A 213 -1.99 4.37 26.47
C HIS A 213 -2.81 4.08 27.73
N ASP A 214 -3.65 5.05 28.12
CA ASP A 214 -4.65 4.83 29.17
C ASP A 214 -5.82 4.00 28.62
N LEU A 215 -5.81 2.70 28.92
CA LEU A 215 -6.84 1.75 28.49
C LEU A 215 -7.98 1.60 29.53
N GLY A 216 -8.02 2.43 30.57
CA GLY A 216 -8.93 2.28 31.71
C GLY A 216 -8.54 1.11 32.64
N MET A 217 -9.34 0.88 33.69
CA MET A 217 -9.03 -0.11 34.73
C MET A 217 -8.98 -1.55 34.20
N GLU A 218 -9.91 -1.91 33.32
CA GLU A 218 -10.09 -3.26 32.77
C GLU A 218 -9.42 -3.47 31.40
N GLY A 219 -8.77 -2.43 30.86
CA GLY A 219 -8.15 -2.46 29.54
C GLY A 219 -6.98 -3.44 29.47
N ARG A 220 -6.89 -4.16 28.35
CA ARG A 220 -5.91 -5.24 28.15
C ARG A 220 -5.38 -5.22 26.73
N VAL A 221 -4.15 -5.67 26.53
CA VAL A 221 -3.54 -5.81 25.20
C VAL A 221 -3.23 -7.27 24.92
N ILE A 222 -3.86 -7.85 23.92
CA ILE A 222 -3.64 -9.23 23.45
C ILE A 222 -2.63 -9.21 22.32
N LEU A 223 -1.55 -9.99 22.47
CA LEU A 223 -0.48 -10.05 21.49
C LEU A 223 -0.84 -11.00 20.34
N LEU A 224 -1.10 -10.47 19.14
CA LEU A 224 -1.45 -11.26 17.94
C LEU A 224 -0.46 -12.40 17.66
N HIS A 225 0.84 -12.14 17.78
CA HIS A 225 1.89 -13.12 17.52
C HIS A 225 1.87 -14.32 18.48
N SER A 226 1.18 -14.20 19.62
CA SER A 226 1.09 -15.23 20.65
C SER A 226 -0.15 -16.12 20.54
N LEU A 227 -1.01 -15.87 19.55
CA LEU A 227 -2.21 -16.65 19.32
C LEU A 227 -1.87 -18.10 18.95
N GLU A 228 -2.46 -19.03 19.70
CA GLU A 228 -2.32 -20.47 19.52
C GLU A 228 -3.70 -21.13 19.56
N LYS A 229 -4.02 -21.95 18.56
CA LYS A 229 -5.23 -22.79 18.57
C LYS A 229 -4.87 -24.18 19.07
N LYS A 230 -5.36 -24.56 20.25
CA LYS A 230 -5.09 -25.89 20.81
C LYS A 230 -5.99 -26.91 20.13
N GLN A 231 -5.41 -27.97 19.57
CA GLN A 231 -6.23 -29.07 19.04
C GLN A 231 -6.89 -29.84 20.19
N ALA A 232 -8.22 -29.96 20.16
CA ALA A 232 -8.95 -30.82 21.06
C ALA A 232 -9.20 -32.17 20.35
N PRO A 233 -8.96 -33.33 21.01
CA PRO A 233 -9.02 -34.64 20.37
C PRO A 233 -10.41 -35.04 19.84
N SER A 234 -11.48 -34.33 20.21
CA SER A 234 -12.86 -34.64 19.82
C SER A 234 -13.62 -33.52 19.10
N THR A 235 -13.03 -32.33 18.92
CA THR A 235 -13.74 -31.18 18.30
C THR A 235 -12.81 -30.35 17.42
N THR A 236 -13.28 -30.00 16.22
CA THR A 236 -12.64 -29.03 15.30
C THR A 236 -12.60 -27.59 15.83
N ARG A 237 -13.29 -27.31 16.95
CA ARG A 237 -13.36 -26.00 17.63
C ARG A 237 -12.51 -25.96 18.91
N GLY A 238 -11.23 -26.29 18.78
CA GLY A 238 -10.29 -26.12 19.87
C GLY A 238 -10.22 -24.67 20.40
N PRO A 239 -9.95 -24.45 21.71
CA PRO A 239 -9.87 -23.11 22.27
C PRO A 239 -8.65 -22.36 21.70
N ILE A 240 -8.81 -21.05 21.50
CA ILE A 240 -7.72 -20.17 21.13
C ILE A 240 -7.17 -19.56 22.42
N SER A 241 -5.86 -19.65 22.63
CA SER A 241 -5.17 -18.99 23.74
C SER A 241 -4.20 -17.93 23.23
N ALA A 242 -3.95 -16.91 24.04
CA ALA A 242 -3.04 -15.81 23.74
C ALA A 242 -2.35 -15.30 25.01
N LEU A 243 -1.26 -14.56 24.84
CA LEU A 243 -0.65 -13.74 25.88
C LEU A 243 -1.31 -12.37 25.92
N VAL A 244 -1.57 -11.90 27.14
CA VAL A 244 -2.22 -10.62 27.42
C VAL A 244 -1.38 -9.80 28.38
N LEU A 245 -1.23 -8.52 28.07
CA LEU A 245 -0.67 -7.51 28.94
C LEU A 245 -1.81 -6.78 29.65
N HIS A 246 -1.66 -6.61 30.97
CA HIS A 246 -2.57 -5.85 31.83
C HIS A 246 -1.84 -4.58 32.27
N PRO A 247 -1.92 -3.45 31.55
CA PRO A 247 -1.08 -2.27 31.78
C PRO A 247 -1.04 -1.80 33.25
N ASN A 248 -2.20 -1.72 33.91
CA ASN A 248 -2.29 -1.28 35.31
C ASN A 248 -1.64 -2.27 36.28
N GLU A 249 -1.85 -3.57 36.08
CA GLU A 249 -1.23 -4.61 36.92
C GLU A 249 0.28 -4.65 36.72
N ILE A 250 0.74 -4.47 35.48
CA ILE A 250 2.16 -4.41 35.14
C ILE A 250 2.79 -3.17 35.79
N ALA A 251 2.15 -2.01 35.71
CA ALA A 251 2.62 -0.79 36.38
C ALA A 251 2.74 -1.01 37.90
N ALA A 252 1.74 -1.64 38.53
CA ALA A 252 1.76 -1.98 39.95
C ALA A 252 2.88 -2.97 40.31
N ARG A 253 3.09 -4.03 39.52
CA ARG A 253 4.19 -5.01 39.71
C ARG A 253 5.56 -4.35 39.51
N LEU A 254 5.67 -3.43 38.56
CA LEU A 254 6.87 -2.61 38.34
C LEU A 254 7.03 -1.51 39.40
N GLN A 255 6.01 -1.22 40.21
CA GLN A 255 5.97 -0.14 41.20
C GLN A 255 6.24 1.24 40.56
N VAL A 256 5.71 1.47 39.36
CA VAL A 256 5.78 2.77 38.66
C VAL A 256 4.40 3.39 38.60
N SER A 257 4.32 4.72 38.56
CA SER A 257 3.03 5.41 38.53
C SER A 257 2.28 5.25 37.21
N SER A 258 2.99 5.05 36.10
CA SER A 258 2.41 4.82 34.77
C SER A 258 3.42 4.14 33.85
N LEU A 259 2.92 3.28 32.94
CA LEU A 259 3.74 2.71 31.87
C LEU A 259 4.21 3.74 30.83
N VAL A 260 3.52 4.88 30.70
CA VAL A 260 4.01 6.01 29.88
C VAL A 260 5.36 6.50 30.40
N ARG A 261 5.50 6.64 31.73
CA ARG A 261 6.74 7.11 32.35
C ARG A 261 7.86 6.09 32.24
N PHE A 262 7.54 4.80 32.40
CA PHE A 262 8.48 3.73 32.11
C PHE A 262 8.94 3.76 30.64
N GLY A 263 7.99 3.93 29.72
CA GLY A 263 8.24 4.06 28.29
C GLY A 263 9.12 5.25 27.93
N PHE A 264 8.91 6.41 28.56
CA PHE A 264 9.72 7.60 28.37
C PHE A 264 11.19 7.39 28.71
N GLU A 265 11.49 6.82 29.89
CA GLU A 265 12.87 6.53 30.29
C GLU A 265 13.53 5.49 29.38
N ARG A 266 12.75 4.50 28.91
CA ARG A 266 13.21 3.52 27.92
C ARG A 266 13.49 4.17 26.56
N TYR A 267 12.67 5.11 26.14
CA TYR A 267 12.82 5.85 24.89
C TYR A 267 14.08 6.73 24.90
N LEU A 268 14.36 7.41 26.02
CA LEU A 268 15.57 8.22 26.17
C LEU A 268 16.86 7.39 26.09
N ASP A 269 16.86 6.19 26.64
CA ASP A 269 18.03 5.31 26.61
C ASP A 269 17.65 3.82 26.44
N PRO A 270 17.57 3.36 25.18
CA PRO A 270 17.24 1.97 24.85
C PRO A 270 18.26 0.93 25.36
N SER A 271 19.47 1.37 25.71
CA SER A 271 20.57 0.47 26.09
C SER A 271 20.47 -0.02 27.54
N LEU A 272 19.71 0.68 28.39
CA LEU A 272 19.64 0.41 29.83
C LEU A 272 19.04 -0.96 30.18
N SER A 273 19.34 -1.42 31.39
CA SER A 273 18.61 -2.56 31.98
C SER A 273 17.23 -2.14 32.45
N VAL A 274 16.29 -3.09 32.47
CA VAL A 274 14.90 -2.86 32.94
C VAL A 274 14.88 -2.29 34.36
N SER A 275 15.75 -2.77 35.25
CA SER A 275 15.84 -2.29 36.63
C SER A 275 16.20 -0.81 36.70
N ILE A 276 17.14 -0.34 35.86
CA ILE A 276 17.53 1.08 35.84
C ILE A 276 16.38 1.94 35.29
N VAL A 277 15.72 1.50 34.21
CA VAL A 277 14.55 2.21 33.64
C VAL A 277 13.45 2.33 34.68
N LYS A 278 13.15 1.24 35.40
CA LYS A 278 12.18 1.22 36.51
C LYS A 278 12.53 2.24 37.59
N GLU A 279 13.78 2.29 38.06
CA GLU A 279 14.17 3.23 39.12
C GLU A 279 14.11 4.68 38.65
N ARG A 280 14.53 4.98 37.40
CA ARG A 280 14.38 6.33 36.83
C ARG A 280 12.91 6.73 36.66
N ALA A 281 12.05 5.79 36.27
CA ALA A 281 10.62 6.01 36.13
C ALA A 281 9.90 6.24 37.47
N LYS A 282 10.57 6.09 38.62
CA LYS A 282 10.06 6.46 39.94
C LYS A 282 10.59 7.80 40.45
N ASP A 283 11.70 8.29 39.91
CA ASP A 283 12.38 9.50 40.39
C ASP A 283 11.65 10.76 39.94
N GLU A 284 10.85 11.35 40.83
CA GLU A 284 10.10 12.60 40.55
C GLU A 284 11.02 13.79 40.26
N SER A 285 12.18 13.87 40.93
CA SER A 285 13.14 14.96 40.72
C SER A 285 13.73 14.94 39.32
N ARG A 286 13.84 13.76 38.72
CA ARG A 286 14.29 13.58 37.35
C ARG A 286 13.20 13.95 36.35
N LEU A 287 11.95 13.56 36.62
CA LEU A 287 10.81 13.95 35.78
C LEU A 287 10.65 15.47 35.75
N GLU A 288 10.80 16.15 36.89
CA GLU A 288 10.74 17.61 36.97
C GLU A 288 11.83 18.28 36.10
N LYS A 289 13.03 17.71 36.05
CA LYS A 289 14.13 18.21 35.18
C LYS A 289 13.90 17.96 33.69
N LEU A 290 13.10 16.95 33.33
CA LEU A 290 12.85 16.53 31.95
C LEU A 290 11.38 16.71 31.57
N ARG A 291 10.70 17.67 32.22
CA ARG A 291 9.25 17.83 32.12
C ARG A 291 8.83 18.13 30.68
N ASP A 292 9.55 19.02 30.01
CA ASP A 292 9.23 19.41 28.64
C ASP A 292 9.41 18.26 27.65
N GLU A 293 10.45 17.44 27.81
CA GLU A 293 10.66 16.23 26.99
C GLU A 293 9.59 15.18 27.26
N TYR A 294 9.20 15.01 28.54
CA TYR A 294 8.14 14.09 28.92
C TYR A 294 6.79 14.52 28.37
N ASP A 295 6.45 15.80 28.43
CA ASP A 295 5.19 16.33 27.91
C ASP A 295 5.09 16.12 26.40
N ARG A 296 6.15 16.43 25.65
CA ARG A 296 6.23 16.13 24.22
C ARG A 296 6.13 14.64 23.91
N PHE A 297 6.73 13.78 24.73
CA PHE A 297 6.65 12.33 24.55
C PHE A 297 5.26 11.77 24.89
N SER A 298 4.62 12.28 25.94
CA SER A 298 3.36 11.76 26.47
C SER A 298 2.14 12.20 25.66
N GLU A 299 2.25 13.31 24.92
CA GLU A 299 1.19 13.82 24.03
C GLU A 299 0.67 12.76 23.07
N GLN A 300 1.55 11.92 22.50
CA GLN A 300 1.16 10.85 21.56
C GLN A 300 0.34 9.72 22.21
N TYR A 301 0.36 9.61 23.54
CA TYR A 301 -0.40 8.61 24.31
C TYR A 301 -1.66 9.20 24.95
N SER A 302 -1.95 10.48 24.70
CA SER A 302 -3.17 11.13 25.15
C SER A 302 -4.39 10.51 24.46
N THR A 303 -5.47 10.29 25.20
CA THR A 303 -6.73 9.70 24.70
C THR A 303 -7.73 10.78 24.26
N ILE A 304 -7.25 11.98 23.96
CA ILE A 304 -8.09 13.10 23.52
C ILE A 304 -8.25 13.01 22.01
N LEU A 305 -9.46 12.72 21.55
CA LEU A 305 -9.81 12.74 20.13
C LEU A 305 -10.15 14.16 19.67
N PRO A 306 -9.84 14.53 18.42
CA PRO A 306 -10.32 15.77 17.81
C PRO A 306 -11.86 15.84 17.84
N ALA A 307 -12.41 17.03 18.11
CA ALA A 307 -13.85 17.25 18.21
C ALA A 307 -14.57 17.19 16.85
N ASP A 308 -13.87 17.53 15.77
CA ASP A 308 -14.38 17.48 14.40
C ASP A 308 -13.64 16.39 13.62
N GLN A 309 -14.38 15.46 13.05
CA GLN A 309 -13.83 14.33 12.30
C GLN A 309 -14.31 14.42 10.85
N PRO A 310 -13.40 14.58 9.87
CA PRO A 310 -13.79 14.64 8.47
C PRO A 310 -14.47 13.33 8.06
N GLY A 311 -15.48 13.43 7.18
CA GLY A 311 -16.17 12.29 6.61
C GLY A 311 -15.26 11.50 5.65
N ILE A 312 -14.46 10.59 6.21
CA ILE A 312 -13.49 9.76 5.46
C ILE A 312 -13.97 8.33 5.24
N ASP A 313 -15.21 8.02 5.62
CA ASP A 313 -15.81 6.72 5.33
C ASP A 313 -15.86 6.48 3.81
N GLY A 314 -15.55 5.24 3.41
CA GLY A 314 -15.42 4.86 2.01
C GLY A 314 -14.07 5.17 1.36
N LEU A 315 -13.20 5.97 1.98
CA LEU A 315 -11.84 6.21 1.47
C LEU A 315 -10.88 5.06 1.80
N ASP A 316 -9.80 4.94 1.02
CA ASP A 316 -8.64 4.16 1.40
C ASP A 316 -7.68 4.97 2.31
N PRO A 317 -6.77 4.32 3.06
CA PRO A 317 -5.91 5.02 4.01
C PRO A 317 -5.06 6.15 3.41
N ARG A 318 -4.61 6.04 2.15
CA ARG A 318 -3.75 7.08 1.55
C ARG A 318 -4.57 8.30 1.14
N THR A 319 -5.75 8.05 0.57
CA THR A 319 -6.66 9.11 0.15
C THR A 319 -7.28 9.79 1.36
N ALA A 320 -7.62 9.02 2.39
CA ALA A 320 -8.04 9.55 3.68
C ALA A 320 -6.96 10.44 4.30
N GLU A 321 -5.69 10.02 4.26
CA GLU A 321 -4.60 10.82 4.83
C GLU A 321 -4.48 12.16 4.10
N LEU A 322 -4.59 12.14 2.77
CA LEU A 322 -4.59 13.36 1.97
C LEU A 322 -5.75 14.29 2.33
N VAL A 323 -6.96 13.75 2.51
CA VAL A 323 -8.17 14.52 2.86
C VAL A 323 -8.06 15.11 4.28
N VAL A 324 -7.66 14.30 5.27
CA VAL A 324 -7.51 14.74 6.67
C VAL A 324 -6.41 15.79 6.78
N THR A 325 -5.28 15.58 6.10
CA THR A 325 -4.13 16.48 6.13
C THR A 325 -4.19 17.56 5.05
N PHE A 326 -5.37 17.84 4.49
CA PHE A 326 -5.56 18.87 3.47
C PHE A 326 -5.50 20.29 4.07
N THR A 327 -4.36 20.59 4.70
CA THR A 327 -3.98 21.87 5.32
C THR A 327 -3.12 22.68 4.35
N ASP A 328 -2.29 23.61 4.82
CA ASP A 328 -1.50 24.51 3.97
C ASP A 328 -0.42 23.78 3.14
N ALA A 329 -0.02 22.57 3.54
CA ALA A 329 0.99 21.77 2.84
C ALA A 329 0.64 20.26 2.87
N PRO A 330 -0.32 19.81 2.05
CA PRO A 330 -0.71 18.40 2.02
C PRO A 330 0.37 17.54 1.35
N HIS A 331 0.52 16.33 1.87
CA HIS A 331 1.48 15.34 1.38
C HIS A 331 0.77 14.04 1.05
N ILE A 332 1.27 13.34 0.03
CA ILE A 332 0.82 11.99 -0.30
C ILE A 332 2.02 11.09 -0.59
N TYR A 333 1.94 9.85 -0.13
CA TYR A 333 3.06 8.90 -0.15
C TYR A 333 2.75 7.73 -1.06
N LEU A 334 3.36 7.73 -2.24
CA LEU A 334 3.17 6.72 -3.27
C LEU A 334 4.15 5.56 -3.03
N THR A 335 3.66 4.52 -2.36
CA THR A 335 4.44 3.33 -1.98
C THR A 335 5.12 2.69 -3.20
N PRO A 336 6.40 2.29 -3.14
CA PRO A 336 7.05 1.58 -4.24
C PRO A 336 6.25 0.35 -4.70
N LEU A 337 6.03 0.23 -6.01
CA LEU A 337 5.38 -0.93 -6.63
C LEU A 337 6.42 -2.03 -6.89
N LEU A 338 5.97 -3.25 -7.21
CA LEU A 338 6.86 -4.28 -7.72
C LEU A 338 7.25 -3.94 -9.16
N GLU A 339 8.34 -3.20 -9.32
CA GLU A 339 8.85 -2.67 -10.58
C GLU A 339 10.35 -2.93 -10.72
N ASP A 340 10.93 -2.76 -11.92
CA ASP A 340 12.40 -2.76 -12.04
C ASP A 340 12.99 -1.45 -11.47
N PRO A 341 13.74 -1.49 -10.36
CA PRO A 341 14.30 -0.30 -9.73
C PRO A 341 15.40 0.37 -10.55
N SER A 342 15.95 -0.29 -11.57
CA SER A 342 16.91 0.31 -12.51
C SER A 342 16.27 1.26 -13.52
N ARG A 343 14.94 1.28 -13.61
CA ARG A 343 14.16 2.14 -14.51
C ARG A 343 13.54 3.33 -13.78
N ASP A 344 12.98 4.26 -14.55
CA ASP A 344 12.13 5.34 -14.03
C ASP A 344 10.99 4.77 -13.16
N SER A 345 10.51 5.53 -12.19
CA SER A 345 9.40 5.05 -11.35
C SER A 345 8.09 5.02 -12.13
N SER A 346 7.34 3.93 -11.92
CA SER A 346 6.00 3.73 -12.44
C SER A 346 5.03 4.82 -11.97
N TRP A 347 5.29 5.47 -10.83
CA TRP A 347 4.50 6.61 -10.35
C TRP A 347 4.63 7.88 -11.21
N SER A 348 5.56 7.90 -12.18
CA SER A 348 5.57 8.93 -13.22
C SER A 348 4.37 8.84 -14.17
N TYR A 349 3.70 7.70 -14.23
CA TYR A 349 2.43 7.54 -14.94
C TYR A 349 1.26 7.93 -14.01
N GLY A 350 0.20 8.48 -14.60
CA GLY A 350 -1.00 8.88 -13.87
C GLY A 350 -0.92 10.21 -13.12
N THR A 351 0.20 10.94 -13.21
CA THR A 351 0.36 12.26 -12.56
C THR A 351 -0.74 13.25 -12.96
N THR A 352 -1.17 13.26 -14.22
CA THR A 352 -2.27 14.14 -14.69
C THR A 352 -3.63 13.77 -14.08
N ILE A 353 -3.86 12.48 -13.85
CA ILE A 353 -5.09 11.97 -13.19
C ILE A 353 -5.07 12.38 -11.72
N ARG A 354 -3.94 12.19 -11.03
CA ARG A 354 -3.78 12.62 -9.64
C ARG A 354 -3.87 14.14 -9.51
N GLN A 355 -3.29 14.89 -10.44
CA GLN A 355 -3.42 16.35 -10.50
C GLN A 355 -4.90 16.78 -10.63
N MET A 356 -5.69 16.10 -11.46
CA MET A 356 -7.14 16.36 -11.55
C MET A 356 -7.82 16.11 -10.20
N ALA A 357 -7.52 14.99 -9.55
CA ALA A 357 -8.08 14.65 -8.24
C ALA A 357 -7.73 15.72 -7.19
N TYR A 358 -6.46 16.12 -7.11
CA TYR A 358 -6.00 17.16 -6.20
C TYR A 358 -6.66 18.51 -6.48
N SER A 359 -6.89 18.84 -7.75
CA SER A 359 -7.55 20.09 -8.14
C SER A 359 -9.02 20.13 -7.72
N LEU A 360 -9.72 18.98 -7.77
CA LEU A 360 -11.09 18.86 -7.26
C LEU A 360 -11.13 19.00 -5.74
N LEU A 361 -10.18 18.40 -5.04
CA LEU A 361 -10.06 18.54 -3.58
C LEU A 361 -9.78 19.99 -3.18
N SER A 362 -8.86 20.65 -3.89
CA SER A 362 -8.57 22.09 -3.79
C SER A 362 -9.82 22.96 -3.96
N MET A 363 -10.60 22.70 -5.01
CA MET A 363 -11.85 23.42 -5.27
C MET A 363 -12.85 23.24 -4.12
N ALA A 364 -13.05 22.01 -3.65
CA ALA A 364 -14.03 21.71 -2.59
C ALA A 364 -13.70 22.34 -1.24
N HIS A 365 -12.41 22.59 -0.97
CA HIS A 365 -11.96 23.23 0.26
C HIS A 365 -11.64 24.71 0.09
N ALA A 366 -11.92 25.30 -1.09
CA ALA A 366 -11.54 26.67 -1.46
C ALA A 366 -10.05 26.99 -1.18
N ARG A 367 -9.16 26.06 -1.53
CA ARG A 367 -7.71 26.13 -1.27
C ARG A 367 -6.91 25.83 -2.52
N THR A 368 -5.80 26.54 -2.71
CA THR A 368 -4.89 26.35 -3.86
C THR A 368 -3.52 25.81 -3.46
N SER A 369 -3.41 25.23 -2.26
CA SER A 369 -2.14 24.70 -1.76
C SER A 369 -1.63 23.58 -2.65
N PRO A 370 -0.36 23.62 -3.07
CA PRO A 370 0.18 22.56 -3.89
C PRO A 370 0.40 21.29 -3.08
N ILE A 371 0.22 20.13 -3.72
CA ILE A 371 0.35 18.83 -3.06
C ILE A 371 1.76 18.29 -3.28
N THR A 372 2.39 17.80 -2.22
CA THR A 372 3.71 17.16 -2.32
C THR A 372 3.57 15.64 -2.41
N GLU A 373 3.90 15.07 -3.58
CA GLU A 373 3.98 13.63 -3.78
C GLU A 373 5.38 13.11 -3.42
N TYR A 374 5.45 12.12 -2.53
CA TYR A 374 6.67 11.34 -2.33
C TYR A 374 6.59 10.03 -3.10
N ALA A 375 7.57 9.78 -3.95
CA ALA A 375 7.69 8.54 -4.71
C ALA A 375 9.17 8.19 -4.93
N ARG A 376 9.42 7.00 -5.47
CA ARG A 376 10.77 6.64 -5.93
C ARG A 376 11.17 7.54 -7.11
N LYS A 377 12.40 8.07 -7.07
CA LYS A 377 13.01 8.78 -8.20
C LYS A 377 14.47 8.34 -8.32
N GLY A 378 14.71 7.42 -9.25
CA GLY A 378 15.99 6.71 -9.33
C GLY A 378 16.22 5.84 -8.09
N GLN A 379 17.34 6.06 -7.40
CA GLN A 379 17.78 5.30 -6.23
C GLN A 379 17.42 5.94 -4.88
N ARG A 380 16.45 6.87 -4.85
CA ARG A 380 15.99 7.51 -3.60
C ARG A 380 14.49 7.72 -3.60
N ILE A 381 13.89 7.84 -2.42
CA ILE A 381 12.59 8.50 -2.28
C ILE A 381 12.78 10.02 -2.39
N SER A 382 11.95 10.67 -3.21
CA SER A 382 12.03 12.10 -3.49
C SER A 382 10.63 12.69 -3.54
N SER A 383 10.51 13.97 -3.18
CA SER A 383 9.28 14.73 -3.38
C SER A 383 9.18 15.33 -4.79
N SER A 384 7.94 15.50 -5.25
CA SER A 384 7.56 16.34 -6.38
C SER A 384 6.30 17.12 -6.03
N THR A 385 6.29 18.41 -6.34
CA THR A 385 5.17 19.30 -6.06
C THR A 385 4.21 19.30 -7.26
N ILE A 386 2.94 19.00 -7.02
CA ILE A 386 1.87 19.00 -8.00
C ILE A 386 0.98 20.21 -7.74
N GLN A 387 0.95 21.12 -8.71
CA GLN A 387 0.11 22.31 -8.65
C GLN A 387 -1.32 21.96 -9.04
N ALA A 388 -2.30 22.47 -8.31
CA ALA A 388 -3.69 22.40 -8.70
C ALA A 388 -3.90 23.10 -10.05
N LEU A 389 -4.75 22.53 -10.89
CA LEU A 389 -5.19 23.13 -12.14
C LEU A 389 -6.05 24.35 -11.83
N ARG A 390 -5.95 25.37 -12.69
CA ARG A 390 -6.91 26.48 -12.65
C ARG A 390 -8.29 25.97 -13.06
N GLU A 391 -9.34 26.63 -12.58
CA GLU A 391 -10.74 26.24 -12.79
C GLU A 391 -11.07 25.91 -14.25
N LEU A 392 -10.72 26.80 -15.20
CA LEU A 392 -10.96 26.56 -16.64
C LEU A 392 -10.22 25.32 -17.18
N GLN A 393 -9.00 25.07 -16.71
CA GLN A 393 -8.22 23.90 -17.12
C GLN A 393 -8.80 22.63 -16.51
N LEU A 394 -9.21 22.69 -15.25
CA LEU A 394 -9.88 21.60 -14.57
C LEU A 394 -11.17 21.24 -15.31
N TYR A 395 -12.01 22.23 -15.60
CA TYR A 395 -13.25 22.08 -16.36
C TYR A 395 -13.01 21.38 -17.71
N ALA A 396 -12.05 21.87 -18.49
CA ALA A 396 -11.69 21.27 -19.77
C ALA A 396 -11.22 19.81 -19.61
N HIS A 397 -10.41 19.54 -18.59
CA HIS A 397 -9.92 18.19 -18.31
C HIS A 397 -11.07 17.26 -17.91
N VAL A 398 -11.92 17.61 -16.93
CA VAL A 398 -13.01 16.74 -16.46
C VAL A 398 -14.08 16.50 -17.52
N THR A 399 -14.28 17.45 -18.44
CA THR A 399 -15.26 17.32 -19.52
C THR A 399 -14.80 16.37 -20.62
N VAL A 400 -13.51 16.46 -21.00
CA VAL A 400 -12.95 15.67 -22.10
C VAL A 400 -12.52 14.26 -21.63
N PHE A 401 -12.10 14.13 -20.38
CA PHE A 401 -11.54 12.90 -19.84
C PHE A 401 -12.46 11.67 -19.94
N PRO A 402 -13.78 11.73 -19.61
CA PRO A 402 -14.70 10.61 -19.78
C PRO A 402 -14.70 10.01 -21.20
N GLU A 403 -14.67 10.87 -22.22
CA GLU A 403 -14.65 10.42 -23.62
C GLU A 403 -13.29 9.88 -24.04
N GLN A 404 -12.20 10.42 -23.48
CA GLN A 404 -10.86 9.88 -23.67
C GLN A 404 -10.72 8.47 -23.09
N ILE A 405 -11.27 8.21 -21.90
CA ILE A 405 -11.15 6.89 -21.26
C ILE A 405 -12.03 5.82 -21.93
N TYR A 406 -13.23 6.16 -22.41
CA TYR A 406 -14.18 5.21 -23.00
C TYR A 406 -14.45 5.48 -24.48
N THR A 407 -13.49 5.10 -25.34
CA THR A 407 -13.72 5.05 -26.80
C THR A 407 -14.70 3.92 -27.13
N GLY A 408 -15.51 4.06 -28.19
CA GLY A 408 -16.68 3.20 -28.48
C GLY A 408 -16.48 1.69 -28.25
N ASP A 409 -15.39 1.09 -28.75
CA ASP A 409 -15.13 -0.34 -28.61
C ASP A 409 -14.72 -0.79 -27.19
N LEU A 410 -14.23 0.12 -26.35
CA LEU A 410 -13.93 -0.17 -24.94
C LEU A 410 -15.18 -0.12 -24.07
N ARG A 411 -16.26 0.54 -24.53
CA ARG A 411 -17.53 0.56 -23.81
C ARG A 411 -18.18 -0.81 -23.76
N THR A 412 -18.15 -1.57 -24.87
CA THR A 412 -18.69 -2.93 -24.92
C THR A 412 -17.88 -3.88 -24.04
N VAL A 413 -16.53 -3.85 -24.15
CA VAL A 413 -15.64 -4.67 -23.31
C VAL A 413 -15.81 -4.33 -21.82
N ALA A 414 -16.01 -3.07 -21.46
CA ALA A 414 -16.15 -2.67 -20.05
C ALA A 414 -17.45 -3.12 -19.39
N VAL A 415 -18.49 -3.40 -20.17
CA VAL A 415 -19.76 -3.93 -19.64
C VAL A 415 -19.62 -5.43 -19.35
N GLU A 416 -18.99 -6.19 -20.27
CA GLU A 416 -18.87 -7.63 -20.15
C GLU A 416 -17.69 -8.05 -19.26
N GLU A 417 -16.54 -7.40 -19.42
CA GLU A 417 -15.27 -7.73 -18.75
C GLU A 417 -14.58 -6.48 -18.18
N PRO A 418 -15.10 -5.89 -17.08
CA PRO A 418 -14.60 -4.63 -16.52
C PRO A 418 -13.09 -4.64 -16.23
N LEU A 419 -12.58 -5.73 -15.67
CA LEU A 419 -11.15 -5.89 -15.35
C LEU A 419 -10.29 -5.68 -16.61
N LEU A 420 -10.61 -6.38 -17.68
CA LEU A 420 -9.83 -6.33 -18.91
C LEU A 420 -9.93 -4.95 -19.57
N ALA A 421 -11.11 -4.32 -19.55
CA ALA A 421 -11.29 -2.97 -20.04
C ALA A 421 -10.39 -1.95 -19.30
N TRP A 422 -10.36 -1.98 -17.98
CA TRP A 422 -9.53 -1.07 -17.18
C TRP A 422 -8.03 -1.27 -17.42
N TYR A 423 -7.57 -2.52 -17.60
CA TYR A 423 -6.20 -2.81 -17.99
C TYR A 423 -5.86 -2.27 -19.38
N ILE A 424 -6.77 -2.39 -20.37
CA ILE A 424 -6.57 -1.84 -21.71
C ILE A 424 -6.56 -0.30 -21.70
N ILE A 425 -7.46 0.32 -20.92
CA ILE A 425 -7.51 1.78 -20.73
C ILE A 425 -6.19 2.29 -20.14
N ALA A 426 -5.72 1.67 -19.05
CA ALA A 426 -4.46 2.02 -18.43
C ALA A 426 -3.28 1.80 -19.39
N PHE A 427 -3.26 0.67 -20.12
CA PHE A 427 -2.22 0.40 -21.12
C PHE A 427 -2.17 1.46 -22.22
N ARG A 428 -3.33 1.89 -22.74
CA ARG A 428 -3.39 2.97 -23.74
C ARG A 428 -2.76 4.26 -23.21
N LEU A 429 -3.01 4.62 -21.95
CA LEU A 429 -2.42 5.82 -21.34
C LEU A 429 -0.90 5.66 -21.11
N VAL A 430 -0.42 4.48 -20.70
CA VAL A 430 1.03 4.17 -20.67
C VAL A 430 1.64 4.36 -22.05
N LEU A 431 1.00 3.83 -23.08
CA LEU A 431 1.48 3.91 -24.46
C LEU A 431 1.55 5.35 -24.94
N GLN A 432 0.48 6.12 -24.76
CA GLN A 432 0.43 7.53 -25.16
C GLN A 432 1.56 8.33 -24.50
N GLN A 433 1.72 8.20 -23.18
CA GLN A 433 2.78 8.92 -22.46
C GLN A 433 4.19 8.50 -22.91
N LYS A 434 4.38 7.23 -23.30
CA LYS A 434 5.65 6.76 -23.87
C LYS A 434 5.91 7.34 -25.25
N LEU A 435 4.89 7.39 -26.11
CA LEU A 435 4.97 7.99 -27.45
C LEU A 435 5.32 9.49 -27.37
N ASP A 436 4.61 10.23 -26.51
CA ASP A 436 4.85 11.66 -26.30
C ASP A 436 6.27 11.94 -25.77
N ALA A 437 6.83 11.01 -24.98
CA ALA A 437 8.19 11.09 -24.46
C ALA A 437 9.27 10.52 -25.42
N GLY A 438 8.90 10.05 -26.62
CA GLY A 438 9.82 9.41 -27.57
C GLY A 438 10.48 8.13 -27.05
N LYS A 439 9.85 7.43 -26.10
CA LYS A 439 10.35 6.20 -25.49
C LYS A 439 9.89 4.97 -26.26
N THR A 440 10.65 3.87 -26.15
CA THR A 440 10.27 2.58 -26.75
C THR A 440 8.93 2.09 -26.24
N THR A 441 8.06 1.72 -27.18
CA THR A 441 6.70 1.22 -26.93
C THR A 441 6.67 -0.32 -26.85
N PRO A 442 5.81 -0.90 -26.00
CA PRO A 442 5.60 -2.35 -25.96
C PRO A 442 5.04 -2.88 -27.28
N GLN A 443 5.41 -4.10 -27.65
CA GLN A 443 4.85 -4.79 -28.83
C GLN A 443 3.50 -5.43 -28.50
N ILE A 444 2.66 -5.67 -29.53
CA ILE A 444 1.35 -6.35 -29.36
C ILE A 444 1.51 -7.70 -28.65
N SER A 445 2.51 -8.49 -29.04
CA SER A 445 2.78 -9.81 -28.44
C SER A 445 3.13 -9.71 -26.95
N GLN A 446 3.84 -8.66 -26.54
CA GLN A 446 4.20 -8.44 -25.14
C GLN A 446 2.96 -8.18 -24.29
N ILE A 447 2.10 -7.23 -24.70
CA ILE A 447 0.88 -6.92 -23.94
C ILE A 447 -0.15 -8.05 -24.02
N ALA A 448 -0.29 -8.72 -25.17
CA ALA A 448 -1.17 -9.87 -25.31
C ALA A 448 -0.73 -11.04 -24.42
N GLY A 449 0.57 -11.29 -24.31
CA GLY A 449 1.13 -12.26 -23.38
C GLY A 449 0.93 -11.84 -21.91
N LEU A 450 1.23 -10.59 -21.56
CA LEU A 450 1.05 -10.06 -20.20
C LEU A 450 -0.39 -10.21 -19.71
N LEU A 451 -1.37 -9.87 -20.56
CA LEU A 451 -2.79 -9.96 -20.22
C LEU A 451 -3.34 -11.39 -20.31
N GLY A 452 -2.60 -12.37 -20.82
CA GLY A 452 -3.09 -13.75 -21.00
C GLY A 452 -4.03 -13.93 -22.20
N LEU A 453 -4.02 -12.99 -23.14
CA LEU A 453 -4.79 -13.07 -24.37
C LEU A 453 -4.17 -14.07 -25.36
N GLN A 454 -2.85 -14.27 -25.26
CA GLN A 454 -2.12 -15.31 -25.97
C GLN A 454 -1.33 -16.17 -24.98
N PRO A 455 -1.09 -17.47 -25.28
CA PRO A 455 -0.20 -18.29 -24.46
C PRO A 455 1.17 -17.63 -24.38
N LEU A 456 1.67 -17.41 -23.16
CA LEU A 456 3.06 -16.99 -22.99
C LEU A 456 3.99 -18.09 -23.52
N SER A 457 4.91 -17.71 -24.38
CA SER A 457 6.00 -18.58 -24.80
C SER A 457 7.12 -18.70 -23.76
N ALA A 458 7.16 -17.82 -22.74
CA ALA A 458 8.23 -17.72 -21.77
C ALA A 458 7.78 -17.19 -20.38
N ARG A 459 8.67 -17.30 -19.39
CA ARG A 459 8.50 -16.71 -18.05
C ARG A 459 8.38 -15.17 -18.11
N PRO A 460 7.65 -14.52 -17.19
CA PRO A 460 7.60 -13.06 -17.15
C PRO A 460 9.01 -12.47 -17.01
N SER A 461 9.33 -11.49 -17.84
CA SER A 461 10.58 -10.74 -17.75
C SER A 461 10.44 -9.54 -16.80
N TRP A 462 11.56 -8.95 -16.37
CA TRP A 462 11.52 -7.67 -15.63
C TRP A 462 10.87 -6.53 -16.43
N ASP A 463 10.88 -6.60 -17.77
CA ASP A 463 10.15 -5.65 -18.62
C ASP A 463 8.64 -5.82 -18.50
N ASP A 464 8.15 -7.06 -18.41
CA ASP A 464 6.73 -7.36 -18.21
C ASP A 464 6.26 -6.92 -16.82
N ILE A 465 7.08 -7.19 -15.79
CA ILE A 465 6.82 -6.74 -14.41
C ILE A 465 6.78 -5.22 -14.33
N HIS A 466 7.73 -4.53 -14.96
CA HIS A 466 7.75 -3.08 -14.97
C HIS A 466 6.59 -2.49 -15.80
N LEU A 467 6.20 -3.12 -16.91
CA LEU A 467 5.01 -2.70 -17.67
C LEU A 467 3.74 -2.86 -16.83
N LEU A 468 3.59 -3.97 -16.12
CA LEU A 468 2.47 -4.20 -15.19
C LEU A 468 2.46 -3.15 -14.07
N ALA A 469 3.62 -2.82 -13.50
CA ALA A 469 3.72 -1.75 -12.49
C ALA A 469 3.30 -0.38 -13.03
N ASN A 470 3.64 -0.04 -14.28
CA ASN A 470 3.17 1.20 -14.92
C ASN A 470 1.63 1.22 -15.06
N ILE A 471 1.04 0.09 -15.44
CA ILE A 471 -0.42 -0.09 -15.50
C ILE A 471 -1.03 0.06 -14.09
N HIS A 472 -0.48 -0.61 -13.08
CA HIS A 472 -0.94 -0.52 -11.69
C HIS A 472 -0.86 0.91 -11.13
N ALA A 473 0.19 1.68 -11.45
CA ALA A 473 0.30 3.08 -11.02
C ALA A 473 -0.83 3.95 -11.59
N LEU A 474 -1.21 3.74 -12.85
CA LEU A 474 -2.36 4.41 -13.47
C LEU A 474 -3.68 3.95 -12.87
N LEU A 475 -3.88 2.65 -12.70
CA LEU A 475 -5.07 2.08 -12.06
C LEU A 475 -5.27 2.62 -10.65
N TYR A 476 -4.21 2.72 -9.84
CA TYR A 476 -4.31 3.32 -8.52
C TYR A 476 -4.56 4.82 -8.57
N SER A 477 -4.00 5.53 -9.56
CA SER A 477 -4.31 6.95 -9.78
C SER A 477 -5.79 7.18 -10.13
N PHE A 478 -6.40 6.28 -10.91
CA PHE A 478 -7.85 6.27 -11.13
C PHE A 478 -8.63 6.04 -9.84
N ARG A 479 -8.15 5.15 -8.95
CA ARG A 479 -8.79 4.95 -7.63
C ARG A 479 -8.76 6.20 -6.76
N ILE A 480 -7.62 6.90 -6.71
CA ILE A 480 -7.50 8.17 -5.99
C ILE A 480 -8.52 9.18 -6.54
N LEU A 481 -8.60 9.33 -7.87
CA LEU A 481 -9.57 10.22 -8.50
C LEU A 481 -11.02 9.81 -8.19
N HIS A 482 -11.34 8.52 -8.30
CA HIS A 482 -12.67 8.00 -7.99
C HIS A 482 -13.09 8.27 -6.53
N GLN A 483 -12.21 7.99 -5.58
CA GLN A 483 -12.48 8.23 -4.15
C GLN A 483 -12.63 9.72 -3.85
N ILE A 484 -11.76 10.57 -4.39
CA ILE A 484 -11.87 12.02 -4.23
C ILE A 484 -13.16 12.55 -4.87
N LEU A 485 -13.52 12.10 -6.07
CA LEU A 485 -14.79 12.47 -6.72
C LEU A 485 -15.99 12.14 -5.82
N HIS A 486 -16.03 10.92 -5.27
CA HIS A 486 -17.12 10.51 -4.39
C HIS A 486 -17.20 11.38 -3.12
N HIS A 487 -16.06 11.78 -2.58
CA HIS A 487 -15.97 12.63 -1.39
C HIS A 487 -16.37 14.08 -1.66
N VAL A 488 -15.88 14.68 -2.75
CA VAL A 488 -16.01 16.12 -3.01
C VAL A 488 -17.29 16.50 -3.74
N THR A 489 -17.86 15.63 -4.59
CA THR A 489 -19.04 15.99 -5.37
C THR A 489 -20.24 16.41 -4.50
N PRO A 490 -20.59 15.70 -3.42
CA PRO A 490 -21.63 16.17 -2.50
C PRO A 490 -21.29 17.51 -1.82
N MET A 491 -20.02 17.74 -1.47
CA MET A 491 -19.57 18.99 -0.85
C MET A 491 -19.73 20.17 -1.81
N LEU A 492 -19.33 19.98 -3.08
CA LEU A 492 -19.44 21.00 -4.13
C LEU A 492 -20.90 21.29 -4.51
N ALA A 493 -21.76 20.26 -4.55
CA ALA A 493 -23.19 20.44 -4.81
C ALA A 493 -23.86 21.25 -3.68
N ASN A 494 -23.50 20.98 -2.42
CA ASN A 494 -24.09 21.66 -1.27
C ASN A 494 -23.54 23.08 -1.03
N SER A 495 -22.33 23.40 -1.51
CA SER A 495 -21.74 24.72 -1.32
C SER A 495 -22.39 25.81 -2.17
N GLY A 496 -23.07 25.44 -3.27
CA GLY A 496 -23.64 26.37 -4.24
C GLY A 496 -22.59 27.20 -5.00
N GLN A 497 -21.31 26.84 -4.88
CA GLN A 497 -20.19 27.57 -5.50
C GLN A 497 -19.83 27.06 -6.90
N CYS A 498 -20.40 25.93 -7.32
CA CYS A 498 -20.15 25.34 -8.63
C CYS A 498 -21.39 25.42 -9.53
N ASP A 499 -21.13 25.61 -10.83
CA ASP A 499 -22.16 25.53 -11.88
C ASP A 499 -22.79 24.12 -11.91
N GLU A 500 -24.09 24.05 -12.20
CA GLU A 500 -24.84 22.81 -12.39
C GLU A 500 -24.21 21.95 -13.49
N GLU A 501 -23.65 22.56 -14.54
CA GLU A 501 -22.97 21.86 -15.62
C GLU A 501 -21.73 21.09 -15.12
N LEU A 502 -20.93 21.70 -14.24
CA LEU A 502 -19.76 21.04 -13.65
C LEU A 502 -20.19 19.86 -12.78
N ILE A 503 -21.20 20.03 -11.92
CA ILE A 503 -21.73 18.94 -11.09
C ILE A 503 -22.21 17.77 -11.96
N TYR A 504 -22.94 18.06 -13.04
CA TYR A 504 -23.38 17.04 -14.00
C TYR A 504 -22.20 16.28 -14.64
N VAL A 505 -21.13 17.00 -15.05
CA VAL A 505 -19.92 16.38 -15.60
C VAL A 505 -19.22 15.49 -14.56
N LEU A 506 -19.14 15.94 -13.31
CA LEU A 506 -18.54 15.16 -12.22
C LEU A 506 -19.34 13.90 -11.92
N GLU A 507 -20.68 13.96 -11.88
CA GLU A 507 -21.52 12.78 -11.70
C GLU A 507 -21.37 11.78 -12.83
N ARG A 508 -21.37 12.26 -14.08
CA ARG A 508 -21.10 11.40 -15.24
C ARG A 508 -19.72 10.73 -15.14
N LEU A 509 -18.70 11.44 -14.67
CA LEU A 509 -17.38 10.87 -14.45
C LEU A 509 -17.39 9.83 -13.31
N ARG A 510 -18.13 10.07 -12.22
CA ARG A 510 -18.32 9.09 -11.13
C ARG A 510 -18.97 7.81 -11.64
N GLU A 511 -20.03 7.91 -12.44
CA GLU A 511 -20.69 6.74 -13.06
C GLU A 511 -19.73 5.89 -13.88
N ARG A 512 -18.79 6.53 -14.60
CA ARG A 512 -17.78 5.83 -15.40
C ARG A 512 -16.79 5.01 -14.56
N PHE A 513 -16.59 5.37 -13.31
CA PHE A 513 -15.74 4.63 -12.37
C PHE A 513 -16.48 3.52 -11.62
N TYR A 514 -17.81 3.41 -11.72
CA TYR A 514 -18.58 2.38 -11.01
C TYR A 514 -18.15 0.95 -11.39
N THR A 515 -17.66 0.73 -12.61
CA THR A 515 -17.16 -0.57 -13.07
C THR A 515 -15.71 -0.85 -12.66
N LEU A 516 -15.02 0.10 -11.99
CA LEU A 516 -13.64 -0.09 -11.54
C LEU A 516 -13.61 -1.16 -10.44
N PRO A 517 -12.95 -2.31 -10.67
CA PRO A 517 -12.94 -3.39 -9.69
C PRO A 517 -12.28 -2.97 -8.37
N ASN A 518 -12.60 -3.69 -7.29
CA ASN A 518 -11.94 -3.52 -6.00
C ASN A 518 -10.44 -3.85 -6.08
N ILE A 519 -9.67 -3.54 -5.03
CA ILE A 519 -8.22 -3.74 -5.05
C ILE A 519 -7.82 -5.21 -5.26
N ALA A 520 -8.55 -6.15 -4.67
CA ALA A 520 -8.20 -7.56 -4.75
C ALA A 520 -8.35 -8.14 -6.15
N ASP A 521 -9.36 -7.69 -6.88
CA ASP A 521 -9.65 -8.11 -8.25
C ASP A 521 -8.85 -7.31 -9.30
N LEU A 522 -8.50 -6.06 -8.98
CA LEU A 522 -7.82 -5.15 -9.91
C LEU A 522 -6.29 -5.30 -9.93
N PHE A 523 -5.66 -5.54 -8.78
CA PHE A 523 -4.19 -5.56 -8.68
C PHE A 523 -3.66 -6.99 -8.63
N LEU A 524 -3.84 -7.69 -9.75
CA LEU A 524 -3.33 -9.04 -9.94
C LEU A 524 -1.87 -9.02 -10.38
N ASP A 525 -1.10 -10.04 -9.95
CA ASP A 525 0.20 -10.33 -10.57
C ASP A 525 0.01 -10.92 -11.97
N VAL A 526 1.12 -11.17 -12.69
CA VAL A 526 1.06 -11.66 -14.08
C VAL A 526 0.27 -12.97 -14.18
N HIS A 527 0.50 -13.91 -13.27
CA HIS A 527 -0.15 -15.22 -13.31
C HIS A 527 -1.64 -15.14 -12.93
N GLY A 528 -1.99 -14.38 -11.90
CA GLY A 528 -3.37 -14.13 -11.49
C GLY A 528 -4.16 -13.44 -12.60
N LEU A 529 -3.56 -12.45 -13.27
CA LEU A 529 -4.18 -11.77 -14.40
C LEU A 529 -4.43 -12.74 -15.56
N GLN A 530 -3.44 -13.56 -15.90
CA GLN A 530 -3.58 -14.56 -16.97
C GLN A 530 -4.60 -15.64 -16.65
N ALA A 531 -4.64 -16.11 -15.40
CA ALA A 531 -5.66 -17.07 -14.97
C ALA A 531 -7.06 -16.45 -15.06
N ARG A 532 -7.21 -15.20 -14.63
CA ARG A 532 -8.49 -14.49 -14.68
C ARG A 532 -8.94 -14.24 -16.12
N VAL A 533 -8.07 -13.74 -16.99
CA VAL A 533 -8.37 -13.54 -18.42
C VAL A 533 -8.54 -14.87 -19.15
N GLY A 534 -7.83 -15.92 -18.76
CA GLY A 534 -8.00 -17.26 -19.32
C GLY A 534 -9.39 -17.85 -19.07
N SER A 535 -10.10 -17.38 -18.04
CA SER A 535 -11.47 -17.81 -17.70
C SER A 535 -12.58 -17.11 -18.49
N ILE A 536 -12.27 -16.05 -19.24
CA ILE A 536 -13.27 -15.26 -19.97
C ILE A 536 -13.57 -15.85 -21.37
N SER A 537 -14.65 -15.39 -22.00
CA SER A 537 -15.08 -15.89 -23.31
C SER A 537 -14.03 -15.63 -24.41
N LEU A 538 -13.97 -16.53 -25.39
CA LEU A 538 -13.06 -16.36 -26.54
C LEU A 538 -13.38 -15.09 -27.34
N GLU A 539 -14.66 -14.72 -27.42
CA GLU A 539 -15.13 -13.51 -28.09
C GLU A 539 -14.63 -12.24 -27.40
N ALA A 540 -14.73 -12.16 -26.07
CA ALA A 540 -14.22 -11.03 -25.29
C ALA A 540 -12.69 -10.90 -25.45
N ARG A 541 -11.97 -12.03 -25.45
CA ARG A 541 -10.50 -12.04 -25.68
C ARG A 541 -10.13 -11.54 -27.08
N ASN A 542 -10.86 -11.96 -28.11
CA ASN A 542 -10.62 -11.52 -29.48
C ASN A 542 -10.92 -10.02 -29.66
N THR A 543 -12.00 -9.53 -29.04
CA THR A 543 -12.36 -8.11 -29.05
C THR A 543 -11.31 -7.25 -28.34
N ALA A 544 -10.79 -7.73 -27.20
CA ALA A 544 -9.68 -7.10 -26.49
C ALA A 544 -8.39 -7.05 -27.33
N LEU A 545 -8.03 -8.16 -28.00
CA LEU A 545 -6.88 -8.21 -28.91
C LEU A 545 -7.03 -7.22 -30.07
N ALA A 546 -8.21 -7.15 -30.69
CA ALA A 546 -8.49 -6.19 -31.75
C ALA A 546 -8.37 -4.73 -31.27
N SER A 547 -8.83 -4.45 -30.05
CA SER A 547 -8.72 -3.13 -29.42
C SER A 547 -7.27 -2.74 -29.16
N ILE A 548 -6.46 -3.66 -28.64
CA ILE A 548 -5.01 -3.47 -28.46
C ILE A 548 -4.32 -3.21 -29.81
N GLY A 549 -4.68 -3.96 -30.85
CA GLY A 549 -4.16 -3.77 -32.20
C GLY A 549 -4.43 -2.36 -32.73
N ARG A 550 -5.65 -1.84 -32.55
CA ARG A 550 -6.02 -0.46 -32.91
C ARG A 550 -5.29 0.59 -32.10
N ILE A 551 -5.05 0.35 -30.81
CA ILE A 551 -4.30 1.25 -29.92
C ILE A 551 -2.83 1.38 -30.38
N LEU A 552 -2.21 0.26 -30.76
CA LEU A 552 -0.80 0.24 -31.18
C LEU A 552 -0.58 0.63 -32.65
N GLN A 553 -1.62 0.51 -33.48
CA GLN A 553 -1.64 0.99 -34.87
C GLN A 553 -2.85 1.91 -35.07
N PRO A 554 -2.80 3.17 -34.57
CA PRO A 554 -3.84 4.13 -34.88
C PRO A 554 -3.82 4.30 -36.40
N ARG A 555 -4.86 3.85 -37.10
CA ARG A 555 -4.98 4.13 -38.54
C ARG A 555 -4.82 5.63 -38.70
N ALA A 556 -3.90 6.06 -39.57
CA ALA A 556 -3.90 7.40 -40.09
C ALA A 556 -5.20 7.58 -40.90
N SER A 557 -6.29 7.98 -40.26
CA SER A 557 -7.56 8.24 -40.93
C SER A 557 -7.67 9.72 -41.22
N SER A 558 -7.31 10.10 -42.46
CA SER A 558 -8.11 10.93 -43.38
C SER A 558 -7.21 11.70 -44.36
N HIS A 559 -6.67 11.00 -45.36
CA HIS A 559 -6.68 11.58 -46.71
C HIS A 559 -7.66 10.73 -47.51
N GLU A 560 -8.74 11.37 -47.93
CA GLU A 560 -9.64 10.87 -48.97
C GLU A 560 -8.79 10.38 -50.14
N ALA A 561 -8.89 9.08 -50.43
CA ALA A 561 -8.38 8.55 -51.68
C ALA A 561 -9.38 8.96 -52.77
N ASP A 562 -9.07 10.06 -53.45
CA ASP A 562 -9.64 10.40 -54.74
C ASP A 562 -9.27 9.29 -55.75
N PRO A 563 -10.24 8.57 -56.34
CA PRO A 563 -9.93 7.49 -57.27
C PRO A 563 -10.01 8.02 -58.69
N GLU A 564 -9.09 8.88 -59.13
CA GLU A 564 -8.97 9.22 -60.56
C GLU A 564 -7.55 9.63 -60.94
N ARG A 565 -6.81 8.68 -61.53
CA ARG A 565 -6.07 8.81 -62.81
C ARG A 565 -5.12 7.63 -63.02
N MET A 566 -5.57 6.69 -63.85
CA MET A 566 -4.68 5.96 -64.75
C MET A 566 -4.20 6.97 -65.82
N ASP A 567 -2.89 7.10 -66.05
CA ASP A 567 -2.26 6.44 -67.20
C ASP A 567 -0.73 6.59 -67.23
N SER A 568 -0.10 5.41 -67.38
CA SER A 568 1.09 5.04 -68.16
C SER A 568 2.16 6.07 -68.59
N GLN A 569 3.42 5.74 -68.27
CA GLN A 569 4.57 5.63 -69.21
C GLN A 569 5.77 4.93 -68.50
N SER A 570 6.04 3.65 -68.81
CA SER A 570 7.22 3.09 -69.53
C SER A 570 8.60 3.39 -68.90
N GLN A 571 9.32 2.39 -68.34
CA GLN A 571 10.47 1.67 -68.95
C GLN A 571 11.57 2.61 -69.51
N SER A 572 12.89 2.50 -69.28
CA SER A 572 13.80 1.46 -68.78
C SER A 572 15.20 2.10 -68.53
N ASP A 573 16.11 1.37 -67.85
CA ASP A 573 17.55 1.23 -68.18
C ASP A 573 18.54 1.21 -66.97
N LEU A 574 19.00 -0.02 -66.72
CA LEU A 574 20.37 -0.51 -66.49
C LEU A 574 21.46 0.40 -65.89
N ALA A 575 21.92 -0.05 -64.72
CA ALA A 575 23.31 -0.25 -64.27
C ALA A 575 24.43 0.70 -64.73
N GLN A 576 25.05 1.41 -63.77
CA GLN A 576 26.51 1.47 -63.72
C GLN A 576 27.09 1.70 -62.32
N ASP A 577 28.10 0.89 -62.08
CA ASP A 577 29.02 0.77 -60.96
C ASP A 577 29.83 2.06 -60.74
N ARG A 578 30.03 2.48 -59.48
CA ARG A 578 31.21 3.26 -59.04
C ARG A 578 31.33 3.28 -57.51
N LYS A 579 32.34 2.56 -57.05
CA LYS A 579 33.04 2.73 -55.77
C LYS A 579 33.50 4.19 -55.61
N GLU A 580 33.36 4.76 -54.41
CA GLU A 580 34.37 5.67 -53.87
C GLU A 580 34.28 5.77 -52.34
N GLU A 581 35.42 5.43 -51.74
CA GLU A 581 35.93 5.57 -50.38
C GLU A 581 35.36 6.71 -49.51
N TRP A 582 34.94 6.36 -48.30
CA TRP A 582 34.74 7.32 -47.20
C TRP A 582 36.01 7.42 -46.35
N HIS A 583 36.76 8.51 -46.53
CA HIS A 583 37.82 8.91 -45.62
C HIS A 583 37.27 9.58 -44.36
N SER A 584 37.86 9.20 -43.23
CA SER A 584 37.67 9.77 -41.90
C SER A 584 38.05 11.25 -41.82
N ALA A 585 37.31 12.05 -41.04
CA ALA A 585 37.82 13.29 -40.46
C ALA A 585 37.29 13.52 -39.04
N LYS A 586 38.15 13.20 -38.06
CA LYS A 586 38.05 13.64 -36.66
C LYS A 586 38.19 15.16 -36.58
N ARG A 587 37.30 15.85 -35.85
CA ARG A 587 37.55 17.21 -35.35
C ARG A 587 37.54 17.24 -33.82
N LYS A 588 38.75 17.37 -33.26
CA LYS A 588 39.04 17.71 -31.87
C LYS A 588 38.60 19.16 -31.58
N ARG A 589 37.90 19.41 -30.48
CA ARG A 589 37.84 20.73 -29.84
C ARG A 589 38.44 20.67 -28.43
N LYS A 590 39.53 21.41 -28.29
CA LYS A 590 40.36 21.64 -27.10
C LYS A 590 39.62 22.63 -26.18
N ARG A 591 39.48 22.35 -24.88
CA ARG A 591 39.12 23.37 -23.87
C ARG A 591 40.20 23.42 -22.79
N LYS A 592 40.59 24.64 -22.49
CA LYS A 592 41.78 25.08 -21.75
C LYS A 592 41.48 25.10 -20.25
N ARG A 593 42.43 24.62 -19.46
CA ARG A 593 42.45 24.56 -17.99
C ARG A 593 42.85 25.94 -17.44
N VAL A 594 42.16 26.41 -16.41
CA VAL A 594 42.64 27.47 -15.51
C VAL A 594 42.42 26.96 -14.09
N GLU A 595 43.51 26.85 -13.35
CA GLU A 595 43.56 26.54 -11.91
C GLU A 595 43.38 27.82 -11.11
N GLN A 596 42.62 27.75 -10.01
CA GLN A 596 42.84 28.57 -8.83
C GLN A 596 42.33 27.85 -7.57
N GLN A 597 43.31 27.34 -6.83
CA GLN A 597 43.45 27.13 -5.37
C GLN A 597 42.19 27.04 -4.48
N SER A 598 42.04 25.88 -3.83
CA SER A 598 41.18 25.65 -2.66
C SER A 598 42.06 25.44 -1.41
N PRO A 599 41.69 25.96 -0.22
CA PRO A 599 42.39 25.66 1.02
C PRO A 599 41.91 24.34 1.65
N ASN A 600 42.87 23.64 2.27
CA ASN A 600 42.74 22.40 3.04
C ASN A 600 41.72 22.49 4.18
N THR A 601 40.89 21.45 4.37
CA THR A 601 40.66 20.82 5.70
C THR A 601 39.95 19.45 5.61
N THR A 602 40.76 18.40 5.80
CA THR A 602 40.47 17.13 6.51
C THR A 602 39.09 16.47 6.43
N THR A 603 38.95 15.49 5.53
CA THR A 603 37.97 14.39 5.64
C THR A 603 38.58 13.20 6.38
N LYS A 604 38.10 12.91 7.60
CA LYS A 604 38.28 11.61 8.25
C LYS A 604 37.04 10.75 7.97
N SER A 605 37.15 9.82 7.02
CA SER A 605 36.25 8.67 6.93
C SER A 605 36.65 7.65 8.01
N THR A 606 35.76 7.34 8.94
CA THR A 606 35.94 6.19 9.83
C THR A 606 34.84 5.18 9.52
N ASN A 607 35.23 4.19 8.73
CA ASN A 607 34.45 3.00 8.44
C ASN A 607 34.54 2.08 9.68
N MET A 608 33.41 1.78 10.31
CA MET A 608 33.33 1.13 11.63
C MET A 608 33.42 -0.41 11.59
N PHE A 609 33.69 -1.01 10.42
CA PHE A 609 33.62 -2.47 10.24
C PHE A 609 34.98 -3.20 10.18
N ASP A 610 36.09 -2.52 10.44
CA ASP A 610 37.45 -3.13 10.35
C ASP A 610 38.12 -3.48 11.70
N LEU A 611 37.37 -3.63 12.80
CA LEU A 611 37.95 -3.94 14.12
C LEU A 611 37.32 -5.13 14.85
N LEU A 612 37.08 -6.26 14.18
CA LEU A 612 36.80 -7.54 14.88
C LEU A 612 37.31 -8.77 14.09
N ILE A 613 38.63 -8.83 13.85
CA ILE A 613 39.35 -10.11 13.68
C ILE A 613 40.67 -9.98 14.46
N ASN A 614 40.90 -10.92 15.39
CA ASN A 614 42.05 -11.11 16.29
C ASN A 614 41.92 -10.54 17.72
N ARG A 615 41.18 -11.23 18.59
CA ARG A 615 41.72 -12.07 19.69
C ARG A 615 40.60 -12.68 20.51
#